data_AF-A0A051U8K9-F1
#
_entry.id   AF-A0A051U8K9-F1
#
_cell.length_a   1.000
_cell.length_b   1.000
_cell.length_c   1.000
_cell.angle_alpha   90.00
_cell.angle_beta   90.00
_cell.angle_gamma   90.00
#
_symmetry.space_group_name_H-M   'P 1'
#
loop_
_entity.id
_entity.type
_entity.pdbx_description
1 polymer ?
#
loop_
_entity_poly.entity_id
_entity_poly.type
_entity_poly.pdbx_seq_one_letter_code
_entity_poly.pdbx_strand_id
1 'polypeptide(L)'
;TITSIAEKVDPVKLNLTLSAAAQSLAGLGEKLGQSVTNANVLLDDVNPQLPQARKDIQQLAALGDTYANAAPDLLDFLNNAVITSRTINAQQKDLDQALLSAAGFGNTGAELFNKGGPYLARGAEDLIPTAQLLDTYSPEIYCLMRSEHDALPATGAAEGGFNGYSLNMDTEVLSGLGLIANPVSAVPVIASLVGGIAGVVGGAPNPYIYPENLPRVNARGGPGGAPGCWQKVTRDLWPAPELIMDTGNSIAPYNHLDTGSPYAIEYVWGRQVGDNTINP
;
A
#
# COMPACT_ATOMS: atom_id res chain seq x y z
N THR A 1 -109.61 -44.81 -77.87
CA THR A 1 -108.68 -45.07 -78.99
C THR A 1 -107.30 -45.42 -78.44
N ILE A 2 -107.17 -46.70 -78.10
CA ILE A 2 -105.92 -47.43 -77.84
C ILE A 2 -105.25 -47.68 -79.20
N THR A 3 -105.10 -46.63 -80.01
CA THR A 3 -104.65 -46.73 -81.41
C THR A 3 -103.71 -45.61 -81.85
N SER A 4 -103.43 -44.60 -81.02
CA SER A 4 -102.49 -43.52 -81.42
C SER A 4 -101.17 -43.50 -80.67
N ILE A 5 -100.96 -44.38 -79.67
CA ILE A 5 -99.69 -44.46 -78.90
C ILE A 5 -98.90 -45.75 -79.18
N ALA A 6 -99.52 -46.77 -79.79
CA ALA A 6 -98.86 -48.03 -80.13
C ALA A 6 -98.05 -48.01 -81.46
N GLU A 7 -98.17 -46.96 -82.28
CA GLU A 7 -97.44 -46.86 -83.57
C GLU A 7 -96.20 -45.95 -83.55
N LYS A 8 -95.80 -45.44 -82.37
CA LYS A 8 -94.65 -44.53 -82.28
C LYS A 8 -93.52 -45.00 -81.37
N VAL A 9 -93.56 -46.24 -80.90
CA VAL A 9 -92.41 -46.86 -80.25
C VAL A 9 -92.10 -48.15 -80.99
N ASP A 10 -91.23 -48.00 -81.98
CA ASP A 10 -90.62 -49.10 -82.69
C ASP A 10 -89.85 -49.97 -81.66
N PRO A 11 -90.23 -51.24 -81.43
CA PRO A 11 -89.54 -52.10 -80.45
C PRO A 11 -88.05 -52.26 -80.80
N VAL A 12 -87.68 -52.04 -82.06
CA VAL A 12 -86.29 -51.95 -82.48
C VAL A 12 -85.62 -50.70 -81.88
N LYS A 13 -86.30 -49.54 -81.85
CA LYS A 13 -85.76 -48.31 -81.23
C LYS A 13 -85.71 -48.35 -79.71
N LEU A 14 -86.64 -49.02 -79.03
CA LEU A 14 -86.57 -49.18 -77.57
C LEU A 14 -85.45 -50.13 -77.17
N ASN A 15 -85.28 -51.25 -77.90
CA ASN A 15 -84.15 -52.15 -77.69
C ASN A 15 -82.82 -51.51 -78.12
N LEU A 16 -82.81 -50.64 -79.15
CA LEU A 16 -81.64 -49.83 -79.51
C LEU A 16 -81.31 -48.79 -78.44
N THR A 17 -82.29 -48.15 -77.81
CA THR A 17 -82.03 -47.18 -76.73
C THR A 17 -81.57 -47.88 -75.45
N LEU A 18 -82.19 -49.01 -75.10
CA LEU A 18 -81.76 -49.83 -73.96
C LEU A 18 -80.41 -50.51 -74.22
N SER A 19 -80.13 -50.95 -75.45
CA SER A 19 -78.83 -51.50 -75.84
C SER A 19 -77.76 -50.42 -75.97
N ALA A 20 -78.10 -49.20 -76.42
CA ALA A 20 -77.18 -48.08 -76.48
C ALA A 20 -76.87 -47.52 -75.08
N ALA A 21 -77.84 -47.50 -74.17
CA ALA A 21 -77.62 -47.17 -72.76
C ALA A 21 -76.84 -48.29 -72.05
N ALA A 22 -77.12 -49.56 -72.36
CA ALA A 22 -76.35 -50.68 -71.85
C ALA A 22 -74.93 -50.71 -72.42
N GLN A 23 -74.71 -50.35 -73.69
CA GLN A 23 -73.38 -50.23 -74.31
C GLN A 23 -72.61 -49.00 -73.84
N SER A 24 -73.29 -47.92 -73.46
CA SER A 24 -72.63 -46.75 -72.87
C SER A 24 -72.23 -46.99 -71.41
N LEU A 25 -72.93 -47.87 -70.68
CA LEU A 25 -72.57 -48.29 -69.32
C LEU A 25 -71.66 -49.53 -69.29
N ALA A 26 -71.76 -50.42 -70.27
CA ALA A 26 -70.89 -51.58 -70.43
C ALA A 26 -69.47 -51.10 -70.73
N GLY A 27 -68.52 -51.49 -69.89
CA GLY A 27 -67.14 -51.01 -69.92
C GLY A 27 -66.84 -49.86 -68.94
N LEU A 28 -67.84 -49.10 -68.47
CA LEU A 28 -67.64 -48.14 -67.37
C LEU A 28 -67.49 -48.86 -66.02
N GLY A 29 -68.22 -49.96 -65.80
CA GLY A 29 -68.04 -50.81 -64.62
C GLY A 29 -66.65 -51.44 -64.54
N GLU A 30 -66.08 -51.83 -65.69
CA GLU A 30 -64.73 -52.40 -65.77
C GLU A 30 -63.65 -51.33 -65.56
N LYS A 31 -63.82 -50.13 -66.14
CA LYS A 31 -62.94 -48.98 -65.85
C LYS A 31 -63.02 -48.51 -64.39
N LEU A 32 -64.20 -48.54 -63.77
CA LEU A 32 -64.38 -48.24 -62.35
C LEU A 32 -63.73 -49.31 -61.47
N GLY A 33 -63.92 -50.59 -61.80
CA GLY A 33 -63.23 -51.69 -61.14
C GLY A 33 -61.70 -51.55 -61.22
N GLN A 34 -61.19 -51.21 -62.41
CA GLN A 34 -59.77 -50.93 -62.62
C GLN A 34 -59.29 -49.73 -61.80
N SER A 35 -60.07 -48.64 -61.74
CA SER A 35 -59.74 -47.43 -60.96
C SER A 35 -59.67 -47.72 -59.46
N VAL A 36 -60.62 -48.49 -58.92
CA VAL A 36 -60.62 -48.89 -57.51
C VAL A 36 -59.45 -49.83 -57.21
N THR A 37 -59.15 -50.76 -58.12
CA THR A 37 -58.01 -51.68 -57.96
C THR A 37 -56.68 -50.91 -58.03
N ASN A 38 -56.54 -49.98 -58.97
CA ASN A 38 -55.37 -49.11 -59.09
C ASN A 38 -55.21 -48.16 -57.90
N ALA A 39 -56.31 -47.66 -57.34
CA ALA A 39 -56.29 -46.86 -56.12
C ALA A 39 -55.83 -47.70 -54.91
N ASN A 40 -56.24 -48.96 -54.82
CA ASN A 40 -55.73 -49.88 -53.79
C ASN A 40 -54.24 -50.15 -53.95
N VAL A 41 -53.77 -50.39 -55.18
CA VAL A 41 -52.32 -50.56 -55.46
C VAL A 41 -51.53 -49.31 -55.07
N LEU A 42 -52.05 -48.12 -55.36
CA LEU A 42 -51.43 -46.87 -54.93
C LEU A 42 -51.43 -46.72 -53.40
N LEU A 43 -52.52 -47.11 -52.74
CA LEU A 43 -52.60 -47.09 -51.27
C LEU A 43 -51.66 -48.12 -50.64
N ASP A 44 -51.47 -49.29 -51.25
CA ASP A 44 -50.50 -50.30 -50.79
C ASP A 44 -49.06 -49.81 -50.89
N ASP A 45 -48.73 -48.95 -51.87
CA ASP A 45 -47.41 -48.33 -52.00
C ASP A 45 -47.24 -47.10 -51.07
N VAL A 46 -48.30 -46.31 -50.88
CA VAL A 46 -48.22 -45.05 -50.11
C VAL A 46 -48.37 -45.27 -48.61
N ASN A 47 -49.26 -46.18 -48.18
CA ASN A 47 -49.55 -46.41 -46.76
C ASN A 47 -48.32 -46.87 -45.95
N PRO A 48 -47.39 -47.69 -46.47
CA PRO A 48 -46.13 -48.00 -45.80
C PRO A 48 -45.20 -46.80 -45.61
N GLN A 49 -45.30 -45.76 -46.46
CA GLN A 49 -44.44 -44.57 -46.38
C GLN A 49 -45.00 -43.46 -45.47
N LEU A 50 -46.31 -43.48 -45.17
CA LEU A 50 -46.95 -42.49 -44.30
C LEU A 50 -46.31 -42.34 -42.91
N PRO A 51 -45.86 -43.43 -42.22
CA PRO A 51 -45.16 -43.30 -40.94
C PRO A 51 -43.83 -42.54 -41.07
N GLN A 52 -43.10 -42.75 -42.18
CA GLN A 52 -41.84 -42.05 -42.44
C GLN A 52 -42.11 -40.57 -42.74
N ALA A 53 -43.08 -40.26 -43.61
CA ALA A 53 -43.45 -38.88 -43.92
C ALA A 53 -43.89 -38.09 -42.66
N ARG A 54 -44.60 -38.73 -41.73
CA ARG A 54 -44.96 -38.11 -40.44
C ARG A 54 -43.73 -37.85 -39.57
N LYS A 55 -42.79 -38.80 -39.50
CA LYS A 55 -41.52 -38.61 -38.77
C LYS A 55 -40.71 -37.46 -39.36
N ASP A 56 -40.62 -37.37 -40.68
CA ASP A 56 -39.85 -36.32 -41.34
C ASP A 56 -40.47 -34.93 -41.11
N ILE A 57 -41.80 -34.81 -41.16
CA ILE A 57 -42.51 -33.57 -40.81
C ILE A 57 -42.25 -33.19 -39.34
N GLN A 58 -42.27 -34.16 -38.42
CA GLN A 58 -41.97 -33.92 -37.00
C GLN A 58 -40.50 -33.51 -36.79
N GLN A 59 -39.56 -34.13 -37.51
CA GLN A 59 -38.15 -33.78 -37.44
C GLN A 59 -37.87 -32.39 -38.02
N LEU A 60 -38.56 -32.01 -39.11
CA LEU A 60 -38.45 -30.69 -39.69
C LEU A 60 -39.02 -29.62 -38.73
N ALA A 61 -40.13 -29.91 -38.07
CA ALA A 61 -40.67 -29.04 -37.02
C ALA A 61 -39.68 -28.90 -35.85
N ALA A 62 -39.09 -30.01 -35.38
CA ALA A 62 -38.09 -29.99 -34.31
C ALA A 62 -36.81 -29.21 -34.70
N LEU A 63 -36.40 -29.27 -35.97
CA LEU A 63 -35.31 -28.45 -36.49
C LEU A 63 -35.70 -26.96 -36.48
N GLY A 64 -36.90 -26.65 -36.94
CA GLY A 64 -37.48 -25.30 -36.88
C GLY A 64 -37.50 -24.75 -35.45
N ASP A 65 -37.94 -25.56 -34.49
CA ASP A 65 -37.96 -25.21 -33.07
C ASP A 65 -36.54 -24.97 -32.53
N THR A 66 -35.55 -25.77 -32.95
CA THR A 66 -34.15 -25.58 -32.54
C THR A 66 -33.60 -24.24 -33.03
N TYR A 67 -33.85 -23.89 -34.29
CA TYR A 67 -33.46 -22.58 -34.84
C TYR A 67 -34.23 -21.43 -34.20
N ALA A 68 -35.54 -21.59 -33.97
CA ALA A 68 -36.37 -20.58 -33.33
C ALA A 68 -35.95 -20.33 -31.88
N ASN A 69 -35.52 -21.37 -31.16
CA ASN A 69 -35.02 -21.28 -29.79
C ASN A 69 -33.62 -20.63 -29.73
N ALA A 70 -32.77 -20.84 -30.74
CA ALA A 70 -31.40 -20.29 -30.77
C ALA A 70 -31.31 -18.85 -31.32
N ALA A 71 -32.28 -18.42 -32.13
CA ALA A 71 -32.25 -17.10 -32.77
C ALA A 71 -32.25 -15.91 -31.79
N PRO A 72 -33.04 -15.90 -30.69
CA PRO A 72 -33.06 -14.79 -29.73
C PRO A 72 -31.69 -14.57 -29.08
N ASP A 73 -31.03 -15.63 -28.61
CA ASP A 73 -29.73 -15.54 -27.95
C ASP A 73 -28.65 -14.96 -28.87
N LEU A 74 -28.65 -15.35 -30.16
CA LEU A 74 -27.74 -14.81 -31.15
C LEU A 74 -28.00 -13.31 -31.39
N LEU A 75 -29.27 -12.92 -31.53
CA LEU A 75 -29.65 -11.53 -31.75
C LEU A 75 -29.34 -10.65 -30.54
N ASP A 76 -29.55 -11.17 -29.33
CA ASP A 76 -29.21 -10.49 -28.08
C ASP A 76 -27.69 -10.34 -27.94
N PHE A 77 -26.92 -11.38 -28.26
CA PHE A 77 -25.46 -11.27 -28.29
C PHE A 77 -24.99 -10.20 -29.27
N LEU A 78 -25.52 -10.18 -30.50
CA LEU A 78 -25.16 -9.18 -31.50
C LEU A 78 -25.55 -7.76 -31.07
N ASN A 79 -26.73 -7.59 -30.48
CA ASN A 79 -27.17 -6.30 -29.95
C ASN A 79 -26.25 -5.81 -28.83
N ASN A 80 -25.92 -6.67 -27.87
CA ASN A 80 -24.99 -6.34 -26.80
C ASN A 80 -23.59 -6.01 -27.34
N ALA A 81 -23.07 -6.79 -28.28
CA ALA A 81 -21.77 -6.54 -28.90
C ALA A 81 -21.73 -5.19 -29.64
N VAL A 82 -22.81 -4.81 -30.35
CA VAL A 82 -22.92 -3.50 -31.02
C VAL A 82 -23.00 -2.36 -30.01
N ILE A 83 -23.76 -2.52 -28.92
CA ILE A 83 -23.85 -1.51 -27.85
C ILE A 83 -22.49 -1.32 -27.20
N THR A 84 -21.82 -2.40 -26.80
CA THR A 84 -20.48 -2.35 -26.22
C THR A 84 -19.49 -1.70 -27.18
N SER A 85 -19.51 -2.05 -28.47
CA SER A 85 -18.63 -1.45 -29.48
C SER A 85 -18.87 0.05 -29.63
N ARG A 86 -20.13 0.48 -29.63
CA ARG A 86 -20.48 1.92 -29.66
C ARG A 86 -20.04 2.64 -28.39
N THR A 87 -20.19 2.01 -27.22
CA THR A 87 -19.73 2.57 -25.94
C THR A 87 -18.21 2.73 -25.93
N ILE A 88 -17.46 1.70 -26.35
CA ILE A 88 -16.00 1.77 -26.45
C ILE A 88 -15.57 2.87 -27.42
N ASN A 89 -16.20 2.95 -28.59
CA ASN A 89 -15.89 3.98 -29.58
C ASN A 89 -16.25 5.39 -29.09
N ALA A 90 -17.37 5.56 -28.37
CA ALA A 90 -17.76 6.83 -27.77
C ALA A 90 -16.80 7.26 -26.66
N GLN A 91 -16.28 6.31 -25.89
CA GLN A 91 -15.35 6.52 -24.77
C GLN A 91 -13.87 6.45 -25.20
N GLN A 92 -13.56 6.36 -26.50
CA GLN A 92 -12.20 6.16 -27.00
C GLN A 92 -11.23 7.24 -26.49
N LYS A 93 -11.65 8.51 -26.49
CA LYS A 93 -10.82 9.63 -26.01
C LYS A 93 -10.52 9.52 -24.52
N ASP A 94 -11.51 9.15 -23.72
CA ASP A 94 -11.37 9.02 -22.27
C ASP A 94 -10.45 7.83 -21.93
N LEU A 95 -10.55 6.74 -22.68
CA LEU A 95 -9.65 5.58 -22.57
C LEU A 95 -8.21 5.94 -22.97
N ASP A 96 -8.03 6.64 -24.09
CA ASP A 96 -6.71 7.10 -24.53
C ASP A 96 -6.07 8.04 -23.50
N GLN A 97 -6.85 8.96 -22.93
CA GLN A 97 -6.37 9.85 -21.87
C GLN A 97 -6.01 9.07 -20.60
N ALA A 98 -6.82 8.08 -20.21
CA ALA A 98 -6.52 7.22 -19.07
C ALA A 98 -5.22 6.43 -19.28
N LEU A 99 -5.03 5.82 -20.46
CA LEU A 99 -3.82 5.07 -20.79
C LEU A 99 -2.57 5.97 -20.86
N LEU A 100 -2.68 7.16 -21.46
CA LEU A 100 -1.60 8.14 -21.50
C LEU A 100 -1.24 8.66 -20.11
N SER A 101 -2.22 8.93 -19.26
CA SER A 101 -1.97 9.36 -17.88
C SER A 101 -1.34 8.25 -17.03
N ALA A 102 -1.78 7.00 -17.19
CA ALA A 102 -1.17 5.85 -16.54
C ALA A 102 0.29 5.66 -16.99
N ALA A 103 0.56 5.76 -18.29
CA ALA A 103 1.93 5.70 -18.83
C ALA A 103 2.79 6.87 -18.35
N GLY A 104 2.25 8.09 -18.34
CA GLY A 104 2.93 9.28 -17.83
C GLY A 104 3.25 9.19 -16.34
N PHE A 105 2.32 8.68 -15.54
CA PHE A 105 2.54 8.40 -14.12
C PHE A 105 3.62 7.33 -13.92
N GLY A 106 3.58 6.25 -14.71
CA GLY A 106 4.60 5.20 -14.69
C GLY A 106 5.99 5.73 -15.02
N ASN A 107 6.12 6.54 -16.07
CA ASN A 107 7.38 7.19 -16.44
C ASN A 107 7.88 8.16 -15.36
N THR A 108 6.98 8.96 -14.78
CA THR A 108 7.33 9.90 -13.70
C THR A 108 7.79 9.16 -12.44
N GLY A 109 7.10 8.08 -12.05
CA GLY A 109 7.48 7.24 -10.93
C GLY A 109 8.85 6.59 -11.17
N ALA A 110 9.09 6.05 -12.36
CA ALA A 110 10.38 5.49 -12.75
C ALA A 110 11.50 6.53 -12.68
N GLU A 111 11.26 7.76 -13.17
CA GLU A 111 12.23 8.85 -13.09
C GLU A 111 12.54 9.25 -11.64
N LEU A 112 11.53 9.32 -10.77
CA LEU A 112 11.71 9.58 -9.34
C LEU A 112 12.62 8.54 -8.69
N PHE A 113 12.40 7.25 -8.96
CA PHE A 113 13.25 6.19 -8.40
C PHE A 113 14.64 6.15 -9.03
N ASN A 114 14.79 6.42 -10.33
CA ASN A 114 16.09 6.51 -10.98
C ASN A 114 16.93 7.68 -10.44
N LYS A 115 16.31 8.83 -10.19
CA LYS A 115 16.99 10.00 -9.63
C LYS A 115 17.20 9.87 -8.12
N GLY A 116 16.19 9.42 -7.38
CA GLY A 116 16.19 9.36 -5.91
C GLY A 116 16.86 8.12 -5.31
N GLY A 117 16.81 6.98 -6.01
CA GLY A 117 17.33 5.70 -5.55
C GLY A 117 18.79 5.74 -5.09
N PRO A 118 19.72 6.32 -5.87
CA PRO A 118 21.11 6.45 -5.43
C PRO A 118 21.29 7.26 -4.15
N TYR A 119 20.48 8.30 -3.93
CA TYR A 119 20.55 9.11 -2.70
C TYR A 119 19.99 8.37 -1.49
N LEU A 120 18.92 7.58 -1.68
CA LEU A 120 18.39 6.73 -0.61
C LEU A 120 19.36 5.61 -0.25
N ALA A 121 19.97 4.96 -1.24
CA ALA A 121 21.01 3.95 -1.03
C ALA A 121 22.22 4.54 -0.30
N ARG A 122 22.70 5.72 -0.73
CA ARG A 122 23.78 6.42 -0.07
C ARG A 122 23.41 6.85 1.36
N GLY A 123 22.20 7.38 1.57
CA GLY A 123 21.75 7.75 2.92
C GLY A 123 21.65 6.53 3.84
N ALA A 124 21.27 5.36 3.32
CA ALA A 124 21.31 4.12 4.06
C ALA A 124 22.74 3.68 4.37
N GLU A 125 23.68 3.78 3.41
CA GLU A 125 25.11 3.53 3.63
C GLU A 125 25.72 4.48 4.67
N ASP A 126 25.40 5.77 4.61
CA ASP A 126 25.85 6.79 5.56
C ASP A 126 25.31 6.56 6.97
N LEU A 127 24.17 5.86 7.11
CA LEU A 127 23.58 5.52 8.40
C LEU A 127 24.25 4.28 9.03
N ILE A 128 24.95 3.44 8.26
CA ILE A 128 25.57 2.21 8.76
C ILE A 128 26.51 2.48 9.95
N PRO A 129 27.47 3.42 9.89
CA PRO A 129 28.37 3.67 11.02
C PRO A 129 27.65 4.13 12.28
N THR A 130 26.62 4.97 12.13
CA THR A 130 25.80 5.44 13.26
C THR A 130 24.98 4.31 13.87
N ALA A 131 24.41 3.44 13.04
CA ALA A 131 23.66 2.27 13.50
C ALA A 131 24.56 1.25 14.21
N GLN A 132 25.78 1.04 13.71
CA GLN A 132 26.78 0.17 14.36
C GLN A 132 27.23 0.72 15.71
N LEU A 133 27.42 2.05 15.81
CA LEU A 133 27.72 2.69 17.08
C LEU A 133 26.54 2.56 18.05
N LEU A 134 25.31 2.81 17.59
CA LEU A 134 24.12 2.63 18.40
C LEU A 134 23.97 1.18 18.88
N ASP A 135 24.24 0.20 18.02
CA ASP A 135 24.21 -1.23 18.38
C ASP A 135 25.23 -1.54 19.48
N THR A 136 26.46 -1.03 19.33
CA THR A 136 27.56 -1.17 20.31
C THR A 136 27.20 -0.58 21.67
N TYR A 137 26.54 0.57 21.70
CA TYR A 137 26.16 1.30 22.92
C TYR A 137 24.71 1.02 23.38
N SER A 138 23.95 0.21 22.65
CA SER A 138 22.55 -0.10 22.93
C SER A 138 22.29 -0.64 24.34
N PRO A 139 23.19 -1.43 24.97
CA PRO A 139 22.97 -1.91 26.33
C PRO A 139 22.92 -0.75 27.34
N GLU A 140 23.64 0.35 27.10
CA GLU A 140 23.67 1.49 28.03
C GLU A 140 22.29 2.14 28.20
N ILE A 141 21.49 2.20 27.13
CA ILE A 141 20.11 2.73 27.18
C ILE A 141 19.26 1.88 28.12
N TYR A 142 19.35 0.56 28.01
CA TYR A 142 18.67 -0.35 28.91
C TYR A 142 19.17 -0.21 30.35
N CYS A 143 20.49 -0.12 30.53
CA CYS A 143 21.10 -0.01 31.85
C CYS A 143 20.79 1.33 32.53
N LEU A 144 20.65 2.42 31.77
CA LEU A 144 20.17 3.72 32.27
C LEU A 144 18.77 3.58 32.86
N MET A 145 17.82 3.00 32.09
CA MET A 145 16.45 2.80 32.58
C MET A 145 16.40 1.91 33.82
N ARG A 146 17.22 0.84 33.85
CA ARG A 146 17.32 -0.04 35.02
C ARG A 146 17.93 0.68 36.22
N SER A 147 18.99 1.45 36.02
CA SER A 147 19.64 2.22 37.09
C SER A 147 18.67 3.22 37.71
N GLU A 148 17.92 3.95 36.88
CA GLU A 148 16.86 4.85 37.35
C GLU A 148 15.80 4.06 38.13
N HIS A 149 15.32 2.93 37.60
CA HIS A 149 14.36 2.08 38.32
C HIS A 149 14.86 1.63 39.71
N ASP A 150 16.12 1.21 39.80
CA ASP A 150 16.74 0.75 41.04
C ASP A 150 17.03 1.92 42.01
N ALA A 151 17.28 3.13 41.49
CA ALA A 151 17.57 4.34 42.27
C ALA A 151 16.30 5.01 42.80
N LEU A 152 15.21 5.01 42.03
CA LEU A 152 13.92 5.62 42.36
C LEU A 152 13.45 5.38 43.80
N PRO A 153 13.40 4.14 44.35
CA PRO A 153 12.93 3.92 45.72
C PRO A 153 13.81 4.60 46.77
N ALA A 154 15.12 4.68 46.54
CA ALA A 154 16.06 5.32 47.46
C ALA A 154 16.01 6.85 47.33
N THR A 155 15.94 7.39 46.11
CA THR A 155 15.83 8.82 45.87
C THR A 155 14.49 9.34 46.37
N GLY A 156 13.36 8.72 46.04
CA GLY A 156 12.07 9.18 46.55
C GLY A 156 11.85 8.95 48.05
N ALA A 157 12.65 8.08 48.71
CA ALA A 157 12.71 8.02 50.17
C ALA A 157 13.48 9.21 50.78
N ALA A 158 14.54 9.68 50.11
CA ALA A 158 15.33 10.84 50.52
C ALA A 158 14.66 12.18 50.16
N GLU A 159 13.99 12.22 49.01
CA GLU A 159 13.31 13.39 48.42
C GLU A 159 11.84 13.49 48.84
N GLY A 160 11.33 12.50 49.58
CA GLY A 160 9.93 12.48 50.03
C GLY A 160 8.91 12.17 48.93
N GLY A 161 9.30 11.93 47.68
CA GLY A 161 8.40 11.78 46.54
C GLY A 161 7.34 10.65 46.63
N PHE A 162 7.50 9.67 47.53
CA PHE A 162 6.53 8.57 47.70
C PHE A 162 5.47 8.78 48.80
N ASN A 163 5.48 9.90 49.52
CA ASN A 163 4.50 10.18 50.57
C ASN A 163 3.36 11.13 50.13
N GLY A 164 3.31 11.50 48.84
CA GLY A 164 2.29 12.39 48.27
C GLY A 164 2.56 13.89 48.49
N TYR A 165 3.68 14.26 49.10
CA TYR A 165 4.13 15.64 49.23
C TYR A 165 5.20 15.97 48.18
N SER A 166 5.11 17.16 47.58
CA SER A 166 6.13 17.68 46.67
C SER A 166 7.30 18.27 47.45
N LEU A 167 8.52 17.97 47.02
CA LEU A 167 9.72 18.64 47.52
C LEU A 167 9.72 20.09 47.01
N ASN A 168 9.49 21.06 47.90
CA ASN A 168 9.62 22.48 47.58
C ASN A 168 11.04 22.93 47.95
N MET A 169 11.90 23.15 46.95
CA MET A 169 13.23 23.72 47.17
C MET A 169 13.20 25.22 46.91
N ASP A 170 13.05 26.01 47.98
CA ASP A 170 13.27 27.44 47.93
C ASP A 170 14.78 27.69 47.85
N THR A 171 15.27 27.86 46.61
CA THR A 171 16.69 28.14 46.35
C THR A 171 16.85 29.64 46.17
N GLU A 172 17.11 30.36 47.27
CA GLU A 172 17.34 31.80 47.21
C GLU A 172 18.77 32.07 46.73
N VAL A 173 18.92 32.42 45.44
CA VAL A 173 20.18 32.92 44.88
C VAL A 173 20.36 34.36 45.34
N LEU A 174 20.72 34.53 46.60
CA LEU A 174 21.24 35.80 47.09
C LEU A 174 22.56 36.04 46.35
N SER A 175 22.59 37.11 45.54
CA SER A 175 23.72 37.66 44.78
C SER A 175 25.09 37.19 45.26
N GLY A 176 26.03 36.86 44.36
CA GLY A 176 27.31 36.16 44.61
C GLY A 176 28.14 36.52 45.86
N LEU A 177 27.93 37.66 46.52
CA LEU A 177 28.44 37.97 47.86
C LEU A 177 27.79 37.15 49.00
N GLY A 178 26.49 36.86 48.92
CA GLY A 178 25.75 36.05 49.90
C GLY A 178 26.13 34.57 49.92
N LEU A 179 26.61 34.04 48.78
CA LEU A 179 27.11 32.67 48.64
C LEU A 179 28.49 32.45 49.29
N ILE A 180 29.28 33.52 49.46
CA ILE A 180 30.65 33.47 50.03
C ILE A 180 30.65 33.92 51.50
N ALA A 181 29.78 34.85 51.87
CA ALA A 181 29.73 35.42 53.22
C ALA A 181 28.94 34.58 54.24
N ASN A 182 28.12 33.62 53.80
CA ASN A 182 27.38 32.74 54.69
C ASN A 182 28.14 31.40 54.88
N PRO A 183 28.60 31.09 56.11
CA PRO A 183 29.38 29.88 56.38
C PRO A 183 28.61 28.57 56.16
N VAL A 184 27.28 28.61 56.10
CA VAL A 184 26.42 27.43 55.90
C VAL A 184 26.27 27.07 54.42
N SER A 185 26.24 28.06 53.52
CA SER A 185 26.14 27.86 52.07
C SER A 185 27.50 27.70 51.38
N ALA A 186 28.62 28.05 52.04
CA ALA A 186 29.96 27.89 51.48
C ALA A 186 30.32 26.42 51.19
N VAL A 187 29.86 25.47 52.01
CA VAL A 187 30.16 24.04 51.86
C VAL A 187 29.50 23.42 50.62
N PRO A 188 28.18 23.57 50.36
CA PRO A 188 27.57 23.03 49.15
C PRO A 188 27.99 23.79 47.88
N VAL A 189 28.31 25.08 47.97
CA VAL A 189 28.79 25.92 46.84
C VAL A 189 30.18 25.47 46.38
N ILE A 190 31.12 25.21 47.29
CA ILE A 190 32.44 24.66 46.93
C ILE A 190 32.30 23.26 46.31
N ALA A 191 31.34 22.46 46.77
CA ALA A 191 31.11 21.11 46.25
C ALA A 191 30.40 21.05 44.89
N SER A 192 29.61 22.08 44.53
CA SER A 192 28.81 22.12 43.28
C SER A 192 29.35 23.05 42.20
N LEU A 193 30.38 23.84 42.48
CA LEU A 193 30.92 24.84 41.55
C LEU A 193 32.36 24.57 41.12
N VAL A 194 32.59 23.43 40.49
CA VAL A 194 33.78 23.24 39.64
C VAL A 194 33.64 24.00 38.30
N GLY A 195 32.47 24.54 37.94
CA GLY A 195 32.25 25.23 36.66
C GLY A 195 31.72 26.68 36.70
N GLY A 196 30.94 27.08 37.72
CA GLY A 196 30.15 28.33 37.63
C GLY A 196 30.83 29.62 38.11
N ILE A 197 31.81 29.55 39.04
CA ILE A 197 32.51 30.75 39.55
C ILE A 197 33.67 31.15 38.64
N ALA A 198 34.14 30.22 37.80
CA ALA A 198 35.17 30.49 36.79
C ALA A 198 34.72 31.58 35.81
N GLY A 199 33.42 31.69 35.51
CA GLY A 199 32.90 32.74 34.61
C GLY A 199 32.85 34.14 35.21
N VAL A 200 32.83 34.27 36.55
CA VAL A 200 32.69 35.57 37.22
C VAL A 200 34.06 36.13 37.64
N VAL A 201 35.00 35.27 38.03
CA VAL A 201 36.36 35.68 38.45
C VAL A 201 37.42 35.35 37.39
N GLY A 202 37.21 34.29 36.61
CA GLY A 202 38.15 33.80 35.60
C GLY A 202 37.82 34.20 34.16
N GLY A 203 36.90 35.14 33.95
CA GLY A 203 36.49 35.65 32.64
C GLY A 203 35.53 34.74 31.86
N ALA A 204 34.90 35.30 30.83
CA ALA A 204 33.96 34.57 29.98
C ALA A 204 34.69 33.49 29.16
N PRO A 205 34.01 32.41 28.74
CA PRO A 205 34.61 31.46 27.79
C PRO A 205 35.01 32.17 26.49
N ASN A 206 36.17 31.80 25.95
CA ASN A 206 36.74 32.37 24.73
C ASN A 206 35.70 32.38 23.58
N PRO A 207 35.61 33.49 22.82
CA PRO A 207 34.66 33.60 21.73
C PRO A 207 34.98 32.55 20.66
N TYR A 208 33.93 31.98 20.07
CA TYR A 208 34.08 30.97 19.02
C TYR A 208 34.75 31.56 17.79
N ILE A 209 35.88 30.99 17.37
CA ILE A 209 36.58 31.35 16.14
C ILE A 209 36.58 30.17 15.19
N TYR A 210 36.00 30.35 14.02
CA TYR A 210 36.06 29.36 12.94
C TYR A 210 37.39 29.53 12.18
N PRO A 211 38.15 28.45 11.88
CA PRO A 211 37.86 27.03 12.13
C PRO A 211 38.49 26.46 13.43
N GLU A 212 39.07 27.29 14.29
CA GLU A 212 39.88 26.85 15.44
C GLU A 212 39.08 26.19 16.57
N ASN A 213 37.82 26.60 16.78
CA ASN A 213 36.95 26.09 17.83
C ASN A 213 36.03 24.96 17.37
N LEU A 214 36.28 24.32 16.22
CA LEU A 214 35.40 23.26 15.74
C LEU A 214 35.16 22.19 16.83
N PRO A 215 33.89 21.81 17.09
CA PRO A 215 33.58 20.80 18.10
C PRO A 215 34.36 19.53 17.84
N ARG A 216 35.18 19.13 18.82
CA ARG A 216 35.81 17.81 18.81
C ARG A 216 34.83 16.82 19.39
N VAL A 217 34.63 15.72 18.67
CA VAL A 217 33.83 14.58 19.09
C VAL A 217 34.71 13.35 19.08
N ASN A 218 35.62 13.26 20.04
CA ASN A 218 36.53 12.13 20.19
C ASN A 218 36.41 11.54 21.59
N ALA A 219 35.31 10.83 21.83
CA ALA A 219 35.16 9.98 23.01
C ALA A 219 35.69 8.58 22.68
N ARG A 220 36.63 8.09 23.49
CA ARG A 220 37.15 6.73 23.42
C ARG A 220 37.03 6.10 24.81
N GLY A 221 36.67 4.82 24.85
CA GLY A 221 36.59 4.07 26.10
C GLY A 221 37.92 4.17 26.86
N GLY A 222 37.89 4.70 28.09
CA GLY A 222 39.05 4.72 28.98
C GLY A 222 39.24 3.36 29.67
N PRO A 223 40.23 3.23 30.56
CA PRO A 223 40.45 2.00 31.31
C PRO A 223 39.17 1.55 32.05
N GLY A 224 38.67 0.35 31.73
CA GLY A 224 37.42 -0.18 32.28
C GLY A 224 36.14 0.39 31.65
N GLY A 225 36.25 1.36 30.73
CA GLY A 225 35.21 2.16 30.07
C GLY A 225 34.37 1.47 28.97
N ALA A 226 34.13 0.16 29.04
CA ALA A 226 33.39 -0.57 28.00
C ALA A 226 31.86 -0.33 28.06
N PRO A 227 31.14 -0.24 26.92
CA PRO A 227 29.70 -0.05 26.90
C PRO A 227 28.96 -1.20 27.58
N GLY A 228 28.04 -0.90 28.50
CA GLY A 228 27.30 -1.92 29.23
C GLY A 228 26.69 -1.47 30.54
N CYS A 229 26.16 -2.42 31.30
CA CYS A 229 25.68 -2.17 32.65
C CYS A 229 26.87 -2.04 33.59
N TRP A 230 27.12 -0.81 34.01
CA TRP A 230 28.15 -0.48 34.99
C TRP A 230 27.91 -1.20 36.32
N GLN A 231 28.99 -1.70 36.91
CA GLN A 231 28.96 -2.27 38.25
C GLN A 231 28.90 -1.14 39.29
N LYS A 232 28.36 -1.42 40.49
CA LYS A 232 28.37 -0.45 41.58
C LYS A 232 29.81 -0.05 41.90
N VAL A 233 30.11 1.25 41.89
CA VAL A 233 31.44 1.77 42.25
C VAL A 233 31.65 1.53 43.74
N THR A 234 32.44 0.50 44.06
CA THR A 234 32.89 0.20 45.42
C THR A 234 34.32 0.72 45.62
N ARG A 235 34.76 0.85 46.87
CA ARG A 235 36.13 1.27 47.20
C ARG A 235 37.21 0.33 46.63
N ASP A 236 36.83 -0.91 46.32
CA ASP A 236 37.70 -1.92 45.73
C ASP A 236 37.86 -1.76 44.20
N LEU A 237 37.02 -0.93 43.58
CA LEU A 237 37.06 -0.59 42.15
C LEU A 237 37.78 0.75 41.96
N TRP A 238 39.07 0.78 42.33
CA TRP A 238 39.95 1.95 42.13
C TRP A 238 41.18 1.58 41.28
N PRO A 239 41.48 2.32 40.19
CA PRO A 239 40.75 3.48 39.68
C PRO A 239 39.37 3.11 39.13
N ALA A 240 38.40 4.02 39.33
CA ALA A 240 37.06 3.85 38.80
C ALA A 240 37.10 3.85 37.26
N PRO A 241 36.22 3.08 36.58
CA PRO A 241 36.10 3.14 35.14
C PRO A 241 35.84 4.57 34.68
N GLU A 242 36.60 5.04 33.70
CA GLU A 242 36.48 6.39 33.15
C GLU A 242 36.25 6.35 31.64
N LEU A 243 35.52 7.35 31.14
CA LEU A 243 35.41 7.64 29.72
C LEU A 243 36.40 8.75 29.38
N ILE A 244 37.34 8.47 28.49
CA ILE A 244 38.25 9.50 27.98
C ILE A 244 37.54 10.18 26.82
N MET A 245 36.99 11.36 27.09
CA MET A 245 36.32 12.17 26.08
C MET A 245 37.03 13.49 25.85
N ASP A 246 37.48 13.69 24.61
CA ASP A 246 37.79 15.02 24.05
C ASP A 246 36.51 15.51 23.36
N THR A 247 35.55 15.93 24.19
CA THR A 247 34.25 16.47 23.76
C THR A 247 34.14 17.91 24.20
N GLY A 248 34.14 18.83 23.25
CA GLY A 248 33.97 20.24 23.56
C GLY A 248 34.25 21.19 22.41
N ASN A 249 33.69 22.39 22.55
CA ASN A 249 34.06 23.57 21.79
C ASN A 249 35.33 24.16 22.40
N SER A 250 36.46 23.50 22.17
CA SER A 250 37.76 23.82 22.77
C SER A 250 37.77 23.80 24.31
N ILE A 251 38.17 22.68 24.89
CA ILE A 251 38.76 22.65 26.23
C ILE A 251 40.17 22.14 25.99
N ALA A 252 41.15 23.03 26.09
CA ALA A 252 42.55 22.78 25.78
C ALA A 252 43.08 21.47 26.40
N PRO A 253 44.12 20.83 25.82
CA PRO A 253 44.90 19.88 26.58
C PRO A 253 45.33 20.55 27.90
N TYR A 254 44.98 19.95 29.04
CA TYR A 254 45.17 20.42 30.41
C TYR A 254 46.64 20.67 30.85
N ASN A 255 47.53 21.02 29.92
CA ASN A 255 48.94 21.30 30.18
C ASN A 255 49.24 22.78 30.43
N HIS A 256 48.25 23.68 30.41
CA HIS A 256 48.44 25.07 30.83
C HIS A 256 47.22 25.62 31.57
N LEU A 257 47.48 26.48 32.55
CA LEU A 257 46.45 27.28 33.24
C LEU A 257 46.24 28.55 32.42
N ASP A 258 45.05 28.70 31.85
CA ASP A 258 44.64 29.94 31.21
C ASP A 258 43.34 30.46 31.84
N THR A 259 43.17 31.77 31.80
CA THR A 259 41.97 32.47 32.29
C THR A 259 41.12 32.86 31.10
N GLY A 260 39.81 32.61 31.17
CA GLY A 260 38.86 32.93 30.11
C GLY A 260 38.92 34.40 29.69
N SER A 261 38.85 34.65 28.39
CA SER A 261 38.74 35.96 27.77
C SER A 261 37.45 36.00 26.92
N PRO A 262 36.82 37.15 26.67
CA PRO A 262 37.26 38.49 27.03
C PRO A 262 37.03 38.83 28.49
N TYR A 263 37.97 39.56 29.09
CA TYR A 263 37.73 40.24 30.36
C TYR A 263 36.84 41.46 30.15
N ALA A 264 36.18 41.92 31.22
CA ALA A 264 35.34 43.12 31.19
C ALA A 264 36.02 44.35 30.56
N ILE A 265 37.35 44.47 30.72
CA ILE A 265 38.14 45.58 30.16
C ILE A 265 38.25 45.55 28.62
N GLU A 266 38.17 44.37 28.00
CA GLU A 266 38.32 44.20 26.55
C GLU A 266 37.07 44.65 25.78
N TYR A 267 35.90 44.62 26.42
CA TYR A 267 34.67 45.19 25.86
C TYR A 267 34.71 46.71 25.72
N VAL A 268 35.51 47.38 26.54
CA VAL A 268 35.57 48.85 26.60
C VAL A 268 36.74 49.38 25.78
N TRP A 269 37.90 48.73 25.85
CA TRP A 269 39.16 49.26 25.31
C TRP A 269 39.76 48.44 24.17
N GLY A 270 39.08 47.38 23.73
CA GLY A 270 39.65 46.39 22.82
C GLY A 270 40.66 45.49 23.53
N ARG A 271 41.02 44.37 22.87
CA ARG A 271 41.90 43.35 23.45
C ARG A 271 43.31 43.91 23.69
N GLN A 272 43.83 43.71 24.91
CA GLN A 272 45.16 44.20 25.29
C GLN A 272 46.19 43.10 25.54
N VAL A 273 45.76 41.82 25.70
CA VAL A 273 46.66 40.71 26.06
C VAL A 273 46.28 39.43 25.31
N GLY A 274 47.25 38.79 24.63
CA GLY A 274 47.12 37.48 23.96
C GLY A 274 46.27 37.48 22.69
N ASP A 275 46.15 36.33 22.02
CA ASP A 275 45.20 36.07 20.93
C ASP A 275 43.93 35.40 21.46
N ASN A 276 42.81 35.50 20.74
CA ASN A 276 41.56 34.80 21.08
C ASN A 276 41.64 33.27 20.86
N THR A 277 42.79 32.76 20.43
CA THR A 277 43.00 31.35 20.14
C THR A 277 43.32 30.55 21.41
N ILE A 278 42.81 29.33 21.46
CA ILE A 278 42.98 28.38 22.58
C ILE A 278 44.09 27.35 22.26
N ASN A 279 44.67 27.43 21.07
CA ASN A 279 45.74 26.56 20.60
C ASN A 279 47.07 27.34 20.65
N PRO A 280 48.18 26.75 21.13
CA PRO A 280 49.47 27.44 21.16
C PRO A 280 50.01 27.79 19.77
#